data_AF-A0A961DM49-F1
#
_entry.id   AF-A0A961DM49-F1
#
_cell.length_a   1.000
_cell.length_b   1.000
_cell.length_c   1.000
_cell.angle_alpha   90.00
_cell.angle_beta   90.00
_cell.angle_gamma   90.00
#
_symmetry.space_group_name_H-M   'P 1'
#
loop_
_entity.id
_entity.type
_entity.pdbx_description
1 polymer ?
#
loop_
_entity_poly.entity_id
_entity_poly.type
_entity_poly.pdbx_seq_one_letter_code
_entity_poly.pdbx_strand_id
1 'polypeptide(L)'
;MRTPAWLGAAIEAIDAANAQDPTLVDDAGVARPKELVHAEHMTAWLDRLDPDASPAQRLAARAHHFRRWTVPRSEFPDGRAGYLRWRKQARQRHAEEVSALLSDHGVPAEVIDEVGRIVAKAPRRSERGDSGLKLTASEPHSVDIDPPQADSLEAEVQTHEDCLCLTFFELQGLDTAARLGDKAAEVVAKTLEKMSAHGRSHLDRADLDPAVRELISSAQSTVEIIERLADADQRFTAQRRRIVSLLLGAGRPVSMPELLDADPDLAQSSVYRNLVVLEQAGVVLRVVTGSEFTRYELAEDLTGHHHHHLVCVVCGKVDDVTVPDALERQLEATLSALAEAHGFAIDDHRLDALGRCAACIATA
;
A
#
# COMPACT_ATOMS: atom_id res chain seq x y z
N MET A 1 -8.22 -19.06 25.56
CA MET A 1 -9.54 -19.73 25.66
C MET A 1 -9.44 -21.12 25.04
N ARG A 2 -10.23 -22.12 25.46
CA ARG A 2 -10.26 -23.41 24.75
C ARG A 2 -10.94 -23.23 23.40
N THR A 3 -10.31 -23.73 22.34
CA THR A 3 -10.89 -23.74 20.99
C THR A 3 -12.24 -24.45 21.00
N PRO A 4 -13.33 -23.84 20.48
CA PRO A 4 -14.63 -24.50 20.44
C PRO A 4 -14.58 -25.77 19.59
N ALA A 5 -15.31 -26.82 20.02
CA ALA A 5 -15.32 -28.11 19.33
C ALA A 5 -15.85 -28.03 17.88
N TRP A 6 -16.74 -27.08 17.59
CA TRP A 6 -17.30 -26.86 16.25
C TRP A 6 -16.33 -26.17 15.28
N LEU A 7 -15.28 -25.49 15.78
CA LEU A 7 -14.43 -24.64 14.92
C LEU A 7 -13.68 -25.46 13.87
N GLY A 8 -13.10 -26.60 14.27
CA GLY A 8 -12.37 -27.48 13.35
C GLY A 8 -13.28 -28.03 12.25
N ALA A 9 -14.45 -28.57 12.63
CA ALA A 9 -15.42 -29.13 11.68
C ALA A 9 -15.96 -28.05 10.71
N ALA A 10 -16.19 -26.83 11.19
CA ALA A 10 -16.62 -25.72 10.35
C ALA A 10 -15.53 -25.30 9.33
N ILE A 11 -14.26 -25.26 9.73
CA ILE A 11 -13.13 -24.99 8.84
C ILE A 11 -13.02 -26.08 7.76
N GLU A 12 -13.06 -27.35 8.15
CA GLU A 12 -13.01 -28.49 7.21
C GLU A 12 -14.16 -28.44 6.20
N ALA A 13 -15.35 -28.03 6.62
CA ALA A 13 -16.49 -27.87 5.73
C ALA A 13 -16.32 -26.71 4.74
N ILE A 14 -15.72 -25.59 5.17
CA ILE A 14 -15.36 -24.48 4.29
C ILE A 14 -14.30 -24.94 3.27
N ASP A 15 -13.26 -25.64 3.72
CA ASP A 15 -12.21 -26.15 2.85
C ASP A 15 -12.76 -27.15 1.83
N ALA A 16 -13.61 -28.09 2.27
CA ALA A 16 -14.26 -29.06 1.38
C ALA A 16 -15.18 -28.41 0.35
N ALA A 17 -15.81 -27.29 0.70
CA ALA A 17 -16.56 -26.49 -0.25
C ALA A 17 -15.62 -25.81 -1.26
N ASN A 18 -14.60 -25.09 -0.81
CA ASN A 18 -13.64 -24.36 -1.67
C ASN A 18 -12.77 -25.28 -2.52
N ALA A 19 -12.53 -26.52 -2.08
CA ALA A 19 -11.84 -27.56 -2.86
C ALA A 19 -12.58 -27.96 -4.15
N GLN A 20 -13.86 -27.57 -4.30
CA GLN A 20 -14.65 -27.81 -5.50
C GLN A 20 -14.43 -26.73 -6.59
N ASP A 21 -13.58 -25.73 -6.35
CA ASP A 21 -13.22 -24.76 -7.38
C ASP A 21 -12.55 -25.45 -8.58
N PRO A 22 -13.12 -25.36 -9.80
CA PRO A 22 -12.51 -25.96 -10.98
C PRO A 22 -11.27 -25.19 -11.45
N THR A 23 -11.06 -23.97 -10.96
CA THR A 23 -9.89 -23.15 -11.29
C THR A 23 -8.73 -23.58 -10.42
N LEU A 24 -7.62 -23.99 -11.03
CA LEU A 24 -6.41 -24.35 -10.32
C LEU A 24 -5.38 -23.22 -10.39
N VAL A 25 -4.62 -23.05 -9.32
CA VAL A 25 -3.42 -22.20 -9.25
C VAL A 25 -2.21 -23.06 -8.91
N ASP A 26 -1.03 -22.61 -9.33
CA ASP A 26 0.21 -23.21 -8.86
C ASP A 26 0.50 -22.70 -7.44
N ASP A 27 0.60 -23.62 -6.50
CA ASP A 27 0.99 -23.37 -5.11
C ASP A 27 2.21 -24.22 -4.80
N ALA A 28 3.39 -23.58 -4.80
CA ALA A 28 4.69 -24.23 -4.65
C ALA A 28 4.92 -25.43 -5.59
N GLY A 29 4.53 -25.30 -6.87
CA GLY A 29 4.67 -26.37 -7.88
C GLY A 29 3.56 -27.43 -7.86
N VAL A 30 2.51 -27.23 -7.05
CA VAL A 30 1.35 -28.13 -6.98
C VAL A 30 0.11 -27.39 -7.46
N ALA A 31 -0.58 -27.95 -8.45
CA ALA A 31 -1.85 -27.41 -8.92
C ALA A 31 -2.96 -27.67 -7.87
N ARG A 32 -3.52 -26.61 -7.29
CA ARG A 32 -4.53 -26.68 -6.22
C ARG A 32 -5.73 -25.77 -6.51
N PRO A 33 -6.94 -26.09 -5.99
CA PRO A 33 -8.13 -25.25 -6.16
C PRO A 33 -7.89 -23.82 -5.66
N LYS A 34 -8.18 -22.83 -6.52
CA LYS A 34 -7.81 -21.43 -6.31
C LYS A 34 -8.39 -20.85 -5.03
N GLU A 35 -9.70 -20.96 -4.81
CA GLU A 35 -10.30 -20.39 -3.60
C GLU A 35 -9.91 -21.15 -2.32
N LEU A 36 -9.45 -22.41 -2.41
CA LEU A 36 -8.88 -23.13 -1.25
C LEU A 36 -7.52 -22.56 -0.84
N VAL A 37 -6.61 -22.38 -1.81
CA VAL A 37 -5.30 -21.76 -1.56
C VAL A 37 -5.49 -20.34 -1.00
N HIS A 38 -6.40 -19.57 -1.59
CA HIS A 38 -6.73 -18.22 -1.10
C HIS A 38 -7.21 -18.22 0.36
N ALA A 39 -8.09 -19.14 0.74
CA ALA A 39 -8.61 -19.28 2.10
C ALA A 39 -7.52 -19.67 3.13
N GLU A 40 -6.58 -20.52 2.73
CA GLU A 40 -5.43 -20.91 3.56
C GLU A 40 -4.48 -19.74 3.80
N HIS A 41 -4.15 -18.96 2.76
CA HIS A 41 -3.32 -17.75 2.90
C HIS A 41 -3.97 -16.69 3.79
N MET A 42 -5.28 -16.45 3.62
CA MET A 42 -6.03 -15.55 4.50
C MET A 42 -5.94 -15.97 5.97
N THR A 43 -6.02 -17.27 6.24
CA THR A 43 -5.88 -17.80 7.60
C THR A 43 -4.45 -17.64 8.13
N ALA A 44 -3.46 -17.96 7.30
CA ALA A 44 -2.06 -17.84 7.67
C ALA A 44 -1.66 -16.38 7.97
N TRP A 45 -2.25 -15.41 7.26
CA TRP A 45 -2.06 -13.99 7.57
C TRP A 45 -2.79 -13.56 8.84
N LEU A 46 -4.01 -14.03 9.06
CA LEU A 46 -4.74 -13.76 10.30
C LEU A 46 -3.94 -14.24 11.52
N ASP A 47 -3.42 -15.46 11.49
CA ASP A 47 -2.63 -16.02 12.60
C ASP A 47 -1.36 -15.20 12.91
N ARG A 48 -0.82 -14.48 11.92
CA ARG A 48 0.34 -13.59 12.11
C ARG A 48 -0.06 -12.20 12.60
N LEU A 49 -1.14 -11.64 12.08
CA LEU A 49 -1.58 -10.28 12.39
C LEU A 49 -2.33 -10.19 13.72
N ASP A 50 -3.11 -11.23 14.05
CA ASP A 50 -3.90 -11.36 15.26
C ASP A 50 -3.90 -12.83 15.74
N PRO A 51 -2.84 -13.25 16.47
CA PRO A 51 -2.75 -14.61 17.01
C PRO A 51 -3.90 -14.99 17.94
N ASP A 52 -4.51 -14.00 18.59
CA ASP A 52 -5.62 -14.16 19.53
C ASP A 52 -7.00 -14.01 18.86
N ALA A 53 -7.03 -14.00 17.52
CA ALA A 53 -8.23 -13.83 16.73
C ALA A 53 -9.38 -14.74 17.19
N SER A 54 -10.56 -14.13 17.30
CA SER A 54 -11.78 -14.79 17.71
C SER A 54 -12.15 -15.93 16.74
N PRO A 55 -12.94 -16.92 17.19
CA PRO A 55 -13.49 -17.95 16.30
C PRO A 55 -14.22 -17.37 15.07
N ALA A 56 -14.90 -16.22 15.22
CA ALA A 56 -15.56 -15.55 14.11
C ALA A 56 -14.56 -14.99 13.09
N GLN A 57 -13.49 -14.32 13.52
CA GLN A 57 -12.42 -13.85 12.61
C GLN A 57 -11.76 -15.01 11.87
N ARG A 58 -11.49 -16.12 12.57
CA ARG A 58 -10.89 -17.33 11.99
C ARG A 58 -11.77 -17.93 10.90
N LEU A 59 -13.07 -18.08 11.16
CA LEU A 59 -14.04 -18.53 10.16
C LEU A 59 -14.19 -17.53 9.01
N ALA A 60 -14.23 -16.22 9.28
CA ALA A 60 -14.36 -15.20 8.25
C ALA A 60 -13.15 -15.15 7.31
N ALA A 61 -11.91 -15.23 7.85
CA ALA A 61 -10.69 -15.33 7.05
C ALA A 61 -10.70 -16.59 6.18
N ARG A 62 -11.01 -17.73 6.78
CA ARG A 62 -11.10 -19.02 6.08
C ARG A 62 -12.20 -19.05 5.01
N ALA A 63 -13.32 -18.38 5.25
CA ALA A 63 -14.42 -18.26 4.29
C ALA A 63 -14.26 -17.09 3.31
N HIS A 64 -13.13 -16.39 3.31
CA HIS A 64 -12.96 -15.29 2.37
C HIS A 64 -12.95 -15.83 0.92
N HIS A 65 -13.76 -15.22 0.05
CA HIS A 65 -14.08 -15.75 -1.28
C HIS A 65 -14.76 -17.14 -1.31
N PHE A 66 -15.52 -17.48 -0.26
CA PHE A 66 -16.30 -18.73 -0.21
C PHE A 66 -17.10 -18.99 -1.49
N ARG A 67 -16.80 -20.09 -2.18
CA ARG A 67 -17.48 -20.50 -3.43
C ARG A 67 -17.53 -19.42 -4.53
N ARG A 68 -16.54 -18.53 -4.59
CA ARG A 68 -16.57 -17.37 -5.49
C ARG A 68 -16.69 -17.73 -6.97
N TRP A 69 -16.15 -18.86 -7.41
CA TRP A 69 -16.25 -19.32 -8.80
C TRP A 69 -17.69 -19.55 -9.27
N THR A 70 -18.64 -19.70 -8.34
CA THR A 70 -20.08 -19.83 -8.64
C THR A 70 -20.76 -18.50 -8.99
N VAL A 71 -20.03 -17.37 -8.89
CA VAL A 71 -20.42 -16.04 -9.35
C VAL A 71 -19.32 -15.51 -10.26
N PRO A 72 -19.20 -16.03 -11.50
CA PRO A 72 -18.07 -15.69 -12.36
C PRO A 72 -18.16 -14.22 -12.84
N ARG A 73 -17.01 -13.54 -12.90
CA ARG A 73 -16.93 -12.15 -13.36
C ARG A 73 -17.44 -11.98 -14.80
N SER A 74 -17.31 -13.00 -15.64
CA SER A 74 -17.74 -12.99 -17.05
C SER A 74 -19.24 -12.81 -17.25
N GLU A 75 -20.07 -13.07 -16.23
CA GLU A 75 -21.53 -12.86 -16.30
C GLU A 75 -21.95 -11.39 -16.11
N PHE A 76 -20.99 -10.49 -15.86
CA PHE A 76 -21.25 -9.08 -15.59
C PHE A 76 -20.68 -8.19 -16.71
N PRO A 77 -21.29 -7.03 -16.98
CA PRO A 77 -20.78 -6.10 -18.00
C PRO A 77 -19.33 -5.67 -17.75
N ASP A 78 -18.61 -5.34 -18.81
CA ASP A 78 -17.25 -4.81 -18.70
C ASP A 78 -17.19 -3.43 -18.03
N GLY A 79 -15.98 -3.05 -17.64
CA GLY A 79 -15.70 -1.77 -17.01
C GLY A 79 -15.99 -1.71 -15.50
N ARG A 80 -15.73 -0.53 -14.93
CA ARG A 80 -15.76 -0.28 -13.48
C ARG A 80 -17.13 -0.57 -12.86
N ALA A 81 -18.21 -0.10 -13.48
CA ALA A 81 -19.57 -0.26 -12.94
C ALA A 81 -20.01 -1.73 -12.90
N GLY A 82 -19.65 -2.54 -13.89
CA GLY A 82 -19.92 -3.99 -13.88
C GLY A 82 -19.09 -4.72 -12.83
N TYR A 83 -17.80 -4.37 -12.70
CA TYR A 83 -16.92 -4.91 -11.64
C TYR A 83 -17.44 -4.61 -10.23
N LEU A 84 -17.88 -3.37 -9.96
CA LEU A 84 -18.41 -2.99 -8.65
C LEU A 84 -19.70 -3.75 -8.31
N ARG A 85 -20.60 -3.94 -9.29
CA ARG A 85 -21.82 -4.75 -9.13
C ARG A 85 -21.49 -6.21 -8.82
N TRP A 86 -20.63 -6.83 -9.62
CA TRP A 86 -20.16 -8.19 -9.39
C TRP A 86 -19.59 -8.37 -7.99
N ARG A 87 -18.67 -7.48 -7.59
CA ARG A 87 -18.00 -7.53 -6.29
C ARG A 87 -19.00 -7.42 -5.13
N LYS A 88 -20.02 -6.56 -5.25
CA LYS A 88 -21.07 -6.43 -4.24
C LYS A 88 -21.91 -7.71 -4.14
N GLN A 89 -22.34 -8.27 -5.27
CA GLN A 89 -23.15 -9.49 -5.31
C GLN A 89 -22.38 -10.70 -4.79
N ALA A 90 -21.11 -10.86 -5.19
CA ALA A 90 -20.25 -11.94 -4.71
C ALA A 90 -20.13 -11.91 -3.19
N ARG A 91 -19.82 -10.76 -2.58
CA ARG A 91 -19.74 -10.64 -1.11
C ARG A 91 -21.03 -11.02 -0.39
N GLN A 92 -22.17 -10.53 -0.89
CA GLN A 92 -23.47 -10.84 -0.30
C GLN A 92 -23.72 -12.35 -0.33
N ARG A 93 -23.48 -12.98 -1.48
CA ARG A 93 -23.65 -14.43 -1.64
C ARG A 93 -22.69 -15.24 -0.77
N HIS A 94 -21.42 -14.82 -0.68
CA HIS A 94 -20.46 -15.50 0.20
C HIS A 94 -20.93 -15.47 1.66
N ALA A 95 -21.39 -14.31 2.15
CA ALA A 95 -21.89 -14.17 3.51
C ALA A 95 -23.15 -15.02 3.77
N GLU A 96 -24.08 -15.08 2.80
CA GLU A 96 -25.28 -15.91 2.91
C GLU A 96 -24.96 -17.41 2.90
N GLU A 97 -24.15 -17.87 1.94
CA GLU A 97 -23.84 -19.30 1.81
C GLU A 97 -22.96 -19.82 2.95
N VAL A 98 -21.97 -19.03 3.41
CA VAL A 98 -21.16 -19.43 4.56
C VAL A 98 -22.02 -19.51 5.83
N SER A 99 -22.95 -18.57 6.02
CA SER A 99 -23.82 -18.58 7.20
C SER A 99 -24.70 -19.83 7.26
N ALA A 100 -25.25 -20.25 6.11
CA ALA A 100 -26.01 -21.49 6.00
C ALA A 100 -25.13 -22.72 6.32
N LEU A 101 -23.94 -22.81 5.74
CA LEU A 101 -23.00 -23.91 6.00
C LEU A 101 -22.62 -24.00 7.49
N LEU A 102 -22.32 -22.87 8.12
CA LEU A 102 -21.95 -22.81 9.54
C LEU A 102 -23.11 -23.22 10.45
N SER A 103 -24.34 -22.83 10.11
CA SER A 103 -25.54 -23.26 10.83
C SER A 103 -25.69 -24.79 10.80
N ASP A 104 -25.48 -25.42 9.64
CA ASP A 104 -25.55 -26.88 9.49
C ASP A 104 -24.48 -27.62 10.32
N HIS A 105 -23.39 -26.93 10.68
CA HIS A 105 -22.27 -27.46 11.47
C HIS A 105 -22.35 -27.07 12.96
N GLY A 106 -23.49 -26.54 13.40
CA GLY A 106 -23.77 -26.25 14.81
C GLY A 106 -22.98 -25.06 15.38
N VAL A 107 -22.54 -24.14 14.53
CA VAL A 107 -21.90 -22.90 14.97
C VAL A 107 -22.96 -21.98 15.60
N PRO A 108 -22.70 -21.34 16.76
CA PRO A 108 -23.66 -20.45 17.40
C PRO A 108 -24.05 -19.25 16.52
N ALA A 109 -25.31 -18.82 16.62
CA ALA A 109 -25.87 -17.76 15.76
C ALA A 109 -25.11 -16.43 15.91
N GLU A 110 -24.68 -16.07 17.11
CA GLU A 110 -23.90 -14.87 17.37
C GLU A 110 -22.53 -14.88 16.67
N VAL A 111 -21.93 -16.06 16.50
CA VAL A 111 -20.69 -16.22 15.73
C VAL A 111 -20.97 -16.12 14.24
N ILE A 112 -22.06 -16.73 13.77
CA ILE A 112 -22.47 -16.68 12.35
C ILE A 112 -22.74 -15.24 11.91
N ASP A 113 -23.49 -14.49 12.70
CA ASP A 113 -23.80 -13.08 12.43
C ASP A 113 -22.52 -12.25 12.31
N GLU A 114 -21.55 -12.50 13.19
CA GLU A 114 -20.25 -11.83 13.17
C GLU A 114 -19.40 -12.22 11.95
N VAL A 115 -19.38 -13.51 11.57
CA VAL A 115 -18.71 -13.98 10.34
C VAL A 115 -19.31 -13.29 9.12
N GLY A 116 -20.64 -13.30 8.99
CA GLY A 116 -21.35 -12.67 7.88
C GLY A 116 -21.05 -11.17 7.79
N ARG A 117 -20.98 -10.48 8.93
CA ARG A 117 -20.62 -9.06 9.02
C ARG A 117 -19.21 -8.78 8.50
N ILE A 118 -18.21 -9.55 8.97
CA ILE A 118 -16.81 -9.39 8.55
C ILE A 118 -16.67 -9.66 7.04
N VAL A 119 -17.21 -10.78 6.55
CA VAL A 119 -17.14 -11.18 5.12
C VAL A 119 -17.84 -10.17 4.21
N ALA A 120 -18.97 -9.62 4.66
CA ALA A 120 -19.70 -8.58 3.93
C ALA A 120 -19.04 -7.19 4.02
N LYS A 121 -18.08 -6.99 4.94
CA LYS A 121 -17.50 -5.70 5.32
C LYS A 121 -18.56 -4.71 5.81
N ALA A 122 -19.46 -5.17 6.66
CA ALA A 122 -20.57 -4.39 7.20
C ALA A 122 -20.21 -3.74 8.56
N PRO A 123 -20.67 -2.51 8.83
CA PRO A 123 -20.50 -1.90 10.15
C PRO A 123 -21.38 -2.61 11.20
N ARG A 124 -21.02 -2.57 12.49
CA ARG A 124 -21.93 -2.98 13.56
C ARG A 124 -23.17 -2.08 13.56
N ARG A 125 -24.34 -2.67 13.80
CA ARG A 125 -25.56 -1.89 14.05
C ARG A 125 -25.36 -1.09 15.34
N SER A 126 -25.40 0.24 15.28
CA SER A 126 -25.38 1.06 16.49
C SER A 126 -26.59 0.74 17.35
N GLU A 127 -26.45 0.68 18.68
CA GLU A 127 -27.54 0.45 19.65
C GLU A 127 -28.65 1.53 19.65
N ARG A 128 -28.61 2.51 18.74
CA ARG A 128 -29.70 3.48 18.57
C ARG A 128 -30.64 3.07 17.43
N GLY A 129 -31.74 2.45 17.83
CA GLY A 129 -33.06 2.71 17.24
C GLY A 129 -33.45 1.81 16.07
N ASP A 130 -34.29 0.83 16.40
CA ASP A 130 -35.30 0.28 15.51
C ASP A 130 -36.08 1.41 14.80
N SER A 131 -35.84 1.56 13.50
CA SER A 131 -36.88 2.01 12.59
C SER A 131 -36.78 1.16 11.34
N GLY A 132 -37.67 0.17 11.28
CA GLY A 132 -37.81 -0.83 10.21
C GLY A 132 -37.34 -0.37 8.84
N LEU A 133 -36.39 -1.12 8.28
CA LEU A 133 -35.96 -0.99 6.90
C LEU A 133 -37.10 -1.45 6.00
N LYS A 134 -37.96 -0.52 5.58
CA LYS A 134 -38.78 -0.73 4.39
C LYS A 134 -37.84 -0.77 3.19
N LEU A 135 -37.66 -1.96 2.62
CA LEU A 135 -37.16 -2.15 1.26
C LEU A 135 -38.18 -1.53 0.29
N THR A 136 -38.12 -0.22 0.07
CA THR A 136 -38.76 0.38 -1.10
C THR A 136 -37.73 0.44 -2.21
N ALA A 137 -38.01 -0.28 -3.29
CA ALA A 137 -37.30 -0.14 -4.55
C ALA A 137 -37.46 1.30 -5.06
N SER A 138 -36.40 2.09 -4.99
CA SER A 138 -36.25 3.34 -5.72
C SER A 138 -34.82 3.43 -6.26
N GLU A 139 -34.71 3.98 -7.45
CA GLU A 139 -33.66 3.85 -8.46
C GLU A 139 -32.20 4.14 -8.01
N PRO A 140 -31.19 3.60 -8.72
CA PRO A 140 -29.80 3.70 -8.32
C PRO A 140 -29.21 5.04 -8.77
N HIS A 141 -29.19 6.03 -7.88
CA HIS A 141 -28.14 7.04 -7.96
C HIS A 141 -26.82 6.39 -7.55
N SER A 142 -25.84 6.43 -8.46
CA SER A 142 -24.46 6.04 -8.26
C SER A 142 -23.82 6.93 -7.19
N VAL A 143 -24.03 6.61 -5.93
CA VAL A 143 -23.11 7.04 -4.88
C VAL A 143 -21.91 6.11 -5.00
N ASP A 144 -20.86 6.62 -5.63
CA ASP A 144 -19.53 6.04 -5.55
C ASP A 144 -19.16 5.94 -4.06
N ILE A 145 -19.40 4.78 -3.46
CA ILE A 145 -18.80 4.46 -2.17
C ILE A 145 -17.34 4.17 -2.50
N ASP A 146 -16.49 5.20 -2.36
CA ASP A 146 -15.06 5.02 -2.35
C ASP A 146 -14.71 3.89 -1.36
N PRO A 147 -13.71 3.04 -1.68
CA PRO A 147 -13.32 1.97 -0.76
C PRO A 147 -12.98 2.56 0.61
N PRO A 148 -13.28 1.85 1.71
CA PRO A 148 -12.95 2.31 3.05
C PRO A 148 -11.43 2.57 3.15
N GLN A 149 -11.07 3.71 3.74
CA GLN A 149 -9.69 4.08 4.02
C GLN A 149 -9.18 3.28 5.23
N ALA A 150 -7.86 3.10 5.34
CA ALA A 150 -7.25 2.50 6.52
C ALA A 150 -7.77 3.12 7.83
N ASP A 151 -7.98 2.28 8.84
CA ASP A 151 -8.42 2.66 10.20
C ASP A 151 -9.79 3.36 10.28
N SER A 152 -10.53 3.43 9.16
CA SER A 152 -11.95 3.82 9.14
C SER A 152 -12.89 2.67 9.50
N LEU A 153 -12.35 1.46 9.64
CA LEU A 153 -13.06 0.22 9.95
C LEU A 153 -12.86 -0.17 11.41
N GLU A 154 -13.80 -0.96 11.94
CA GLU A 154 -13.62 -1.61 13.23
C GLU A 154 -12.43 -2.59 13.18
N ALA A 155 -11.70 -2.74 14.28
CA ALA A 155 -10.42 -3.46 14.34
C ALA A 155 -10.46 -4.84 13.66
N GLU A 156 -11.47 -5.67 13.95
CA GLU A 156 -11.59 -7.03 13.38
C GLU A 156 -11.76 -7.00 11.85
N VAL A 157 -12.50 -6.01 11.33
CA VAL A 157 -12.73 -5.84 9.88
C VAL A 157 -11.47 -5.27 9.22
N GLN A 158 -10.76 -4.36 9.91
CA GLN A 158 -9.48 -3.83 9.43
C GLN A 158 -8.42 -4.93 9.35
N THR A 159 -8.27 -5.78 10.38
CA THR A 159 -7.38 -6.95 10.33
C THR A 159 -7.72 -7.88 9.17
N HIS A 160 -9.02 -8.11 8.91
CA HIS A 160 -9.45 -8.90 7.76
C HIS A 160 -9.10 -8.24 6.42
N GLU A 161 -9.19 -6.91 6.32
CA GLU A 161 -8.75 -6.15 5.14
C GLU A 161 -7.24 -6.26 4.93
N ASP A 162 -6.46 -6.17 6.01
CA ASP A 162 -4.99 -6.30 5.96
C ASP A 162 -4.59 -7.70 5.47
N CYS A 163 -5.23 -8.76 6.00
CA CYS A 163 -5.05 -10.15 5.52
C CYS A 163 -5.34 -10.27 4.02
N LEU A 164 -6.43 -9.64 3.56
CA LEU A 164 -6.83 -9.66 2.15
C LEU A 164 -5.81 -8.95 1.25
N CYS A 165 -5.31 -7.78 1.66
CA CYS A 165 -4.32 -7.05 0.87
C CYS A 165 -3.00 -7.82 0.75
N LEU A 166 -2.52 -8.42 1.85
CA LEU A 166 -1.31 -9.24 1.85
C LEU A 166 -1.50 -10.49 0.97
N THR A 167 -2.61 -11.22 1.15
CA THR A 167 -2.96 -12.38 0.31
C THR A 167 -3.08 -12.00 -1.17
N PHE A 168 -3.62 -10.82 -1.47
CA PHE A 168 -3.68 -10.32 -2.85
C PHE A 168 -2.30 -10.11 -3.44
N PHE A 169 -1.38 -9.48 -2.70
CA PHE A 169 -0.02 -9.26 -3.20
C PHE A 169 0.74 -10.57 -3.44
N GLU A 170 0.61 -11.56 -2.56
CA GLU A 170 1.23 -12.88 -2.71
C GLU A 170 0.67 -13.66 -3.91
N LEU A 171 -0.66 -13.79 -3.99
CA LEU A 171 -1.27 -14.74 -4.93
C LEU A 171 -1.63 -14.12 -6.29
N GLN A 172 -1.86 -12.81 -6.34
CA GLN A 172 -2.45 -12.14 -7.50
C GLN A 172 -1.67 -10.90 -7.94
N GLY A 173 -0.71 -10.42 -7.15
CA GLY A 173 0.03 -9.20 -7.40
C GLY A 173 0.73 -9.21 -8.76
N LEU A 174 1.48 -10.27 -9.04
CA LEU A 174 2.28 -10.40 -10.26
C LEU A 174 1.41 -10.48 -11.53
N ASP A 175 0.41 -11.37 -11.54
CA ASP A 175 -0.53 -11.49 -12.68
C ASP A 175 -1.31 -10.18 -12.89
N THR A 176 -1.73 -9.54 -11.80
CA THR A 176 -2.42 -8.25 -11.88
C THR A 176 -1.52 -7.17 -12.46
N ALA A 177 -0.25 -7.11 -12.05
CA ALA A 177 0.73 -6.18 -12.60
C ALA A 177 0.95 -6.42 -14.10
N ALA A 178 1.20 -7.67 -14.49
CA ALA A 178 1.40 -8.05 -15.90
C ALA A 178 0.19 -7.68 -16.77
N ARG A 179 -1.03 -7.88 -16.27
CA ARG A 179 -2.27 -7.56 -17.00
C ARG A 179 -2.56 -6.06 -17.10
N LEU A 180 -2.13 -5.26 -16.11
CA LEU A 180 -2.45 -3.83 -16.03
C LEU A 180 -1.36 -2.91 -16.57
N GLY A 181 -0.12 -3.37 -16.71
CA GLY A 181 1.01 -2.57 -17.16
C GLY A 181 1.17 -1.30 -16.31
N ASP A 182 1.23 -0.13 -16.95
CA ASP A 182 1.41 1.17 -16.30
C ASP A 182 0.34 1.50 -15.22
N LYS A 183 -0.82 0.84 -15.27
CA LYS A 183 -1.89 1.04 -14.26
C LYS A 183 -1.71 0.19 -13.00
N ALA A 184 -0.70 -0.68 -12.94
CA ALA A 184 -0.44 -1.53 -11.79
C ALA A 184 -0.13 -0.72 -10.53
N ALA A 185 0.69 0.33 -10.66
CA ALA A 185 1.07 1.20 -9.54
C ALA A 185 -0.15 1.87 -8.88
N GLU A 186 -1.16 2.28 -9.66
CA GLU A 186 -2.40 2.86 -9.12
C GLU A 186 -3.20 1.84 -8.31
N VAL A 187 -3.25 0.58 -8.76
CA VAL A 187 -3.95 -0.48 -8.04
C VAL A 187 -3.22 -0.85 -6.75
N VAL A 188 -1.88 -0.91 -6.79
CA VAL A 188 -1.05 -1.15 -5.61
C VAL A 188 -1.23 -0.02 -4.59
N ALA A 189 -1.14 1.25 -4.99
CA ALA A 189 -1.38 2.40 -4.11
C ALA A 189 -2.76 2.34 -3.46
N LYS A 190 -3.83 2.11 -4.24
CA LYS A 190 -5.20 1.93 -3.72
C LYS A 190 -5.40 0.69 -2.86
N THR A 191 -4.47 -0.25 -2.88
CA THR A 191 -4.49 -1.43 -2.02
C THR A 191 -3.79 -1.10 -0.71
N LEU A 192 -2.63 -0.42 -0.76
CA LEU A 192 -1.93 0.11 0.41
C LEU A 192 -2.78 1.10 1.22
N GLU A 193 -3.55 1.97 0.56
CA GLU A 193 -4.48 2.92 1.21
C GLU A 193 -5.55 2.24 2.09
N LYS A 194 -5.85 0.95 1.85
CA LYS A 194 -6.82 0.18 2.65
C LYS A 194 -6.17 -0.50 3.85
N MET A 195 -4.84 -0.58 3.87
CA MET A 195 -4.08 -1.30 4.88
C MET A 195 -3.76 -0.40 6.07
N SER A 196 -3.97 -0.92 7.27
CA SER A 196 -3.52 -0.26 8.50
C SER A 196 -1.98 -0.14 8.52
N ALA A 197 -1.45 0.70 9.40
CA ALA A 197 0.00 0.77 9.63
C ALA A 197 0.57 -0.59 10.09
N HIS A 198 -0.18 -1.32 10.93
CA HIS A 198 0.18 -2.68 11.35
C HIS A 198 0.26 -3.62 10.16
N GLY A 199 -0.77 -3.67 9.30
CA GLY A 199 -0.78 -4.50 8.09
C GLY A 199 0.37 -4.17 7.13
N ARG A 200 0.67 -2.88 6.92
CA ARG A 200 1.79 -2.42 6.08
C ARG A 200 3.15 -2.88 6.61
N SER A 201 3.34 -2.95 7.93
CA SER A 201 4.60 -3.39 8.56
C SER A 201 4.98 -4.85 8.26
N HIS A 202 4.05 -5.64 7.70
CA HIS A 202 4.27 -7.03 7.30
C HIS A 202 4.66 -7.20 5.83
N LEU A 203 4.59 -6.16 4.99
CA LEU A 203 4.91 -6.25 3.57
C LEU A 203 6.34 -6.75 3.30
N ASP A 204 7.30 -6.38 4.15
CA ASP A 204 8.69 -6.83 4.00
C ASP A 204 8.86 -8.33 4.20
N ARG A 205 8.02 -8.91 5.08
CA ARG A 205 8.04 -10.33 5.47
C ARG A 205 7.13 -11.21 4.61
N ALA A 206 6.31 -10.61 3.74
CA ALA A 206 5.45 -11.34 2.83
C ALA A 206 6.27 -12.00 1.72
N ASP A 207 5.80 -13.16 1.25
CA ASP A 207 6.45 -13.91 0.16
C ASP A 207 6.04 -13.31 -1.19
N LEU A 208 6.66 -12.17 -1.52
CA LEU A 208 6.30 -11.36 -2.68
C LEU A 208 7.32 -11.54 -3.81
N ASP A 209 6.81 -11.66 -5.03
CA ASP A 209 7.62 -11.56 -6.23
C ASP A 209 8.39 -10.21 -6.27
N PRO A 210 9.67 -10.19 -6.69
CA PRO A 210 10.47 -8.98 -6.73
C PRO A 210 9.82 -7.81 -7.48
N ALA A 211 9.11 -8.07 -8.58
CA ALA A 211 8.44 -7.02 -9.35
C ALA A 211 7.24 -6.42 -8.57
N VAL A 212 6.55 -7.23 -7.78
CA VAL A 212 5.47 -6.76 -6.90
C VAL A 212 6.05 -5.94 -5.75
N ARG A 213 7.18 -6.36 -5.18
CA ARG A 213 7.89 -5.61 -4.13
C ARG A 213 8.33 -4.23 -4.62
N GLU A 214 8.86 -4.14 -5.83
CA GLU A 214 9.24 -2.85 -6.45
C GLU A 214 8.01 -1.93 -6.64
N LEU A 215 6.89 -2.47 -7.14
CA LEU A 215 5.64 -1.71 -7.27
C LEU A 215 5.11 -1.21 -5.93
N ILE A 216 5.19 -2.03 -4.87
CA ILE A 216 4.79 -1.64 -3.51
C ILE A 216 5.68 -0.52 -2.99
N SER A 217 7.01 -0.65 -3.11
CA SER A 217 7.95 0.39 -2.69
C SER A 217 7.65 1.72 -3.39
N SER A 218 7.46 1.69 -4.71
CA SER A 218 7.12 2.89 -5.50
C SER A 218 5.77 3.51 -5.08
N ALA A 219 4.77 2.67 -4.80
CA ALA A 219 3.46 3.12 -4.35
C ALA A 219 3.47 3.65 -2.91
N GLN A 220 4.30 3.10 -2.01
CA GLN A 220 4.47 3.59 -0.65
C GLN A 220 5.04 5.02 -0.65
N SER A 221 6.09 5.29 -1.43
CA SER A 221 6.60 6.65 -1.61
C SER A 221 5.52 7.61 -2.11
N THR A 222 4.63 7.15 -3.00
CA THR A 222 3.51 7.95 -3.49
C THR A 222 2.49 8.28 -2.40
N VAL A 223 2.15 7.30 -1.54
CA VAL A 223 1.23 7.50 -0.42
C VAL A 223 1.82 8.49 0.59
N GLU A 224 3.09 8.31 0.96
CA GLU A 224 3.81 9.21 1.87
C GLU A 224 3.83 10.66 1.34
N ILE A 225 4.06 10.85 0.03
CA ILE A 225 3.98 12.17 -0.61
C ILE A 225 2.58 12.79 -0.50
N ILE A 226 1.52 11.97 -0.64
CA ILE A 226 0.14 12.44 -0.49
C ILE A 226 -0.14 12.85 0.95
N GLU A 227 0.30 12.07 1.92
CA GLU A 227 0.15 12.33 3.36
C GLU A 227 0.88 13.64 3.74
N ARG A 228 2.17 13.78 3.38
CA ARG A 228 2.94 15.02 3.58
C ARG A 228 2.29 16.26 2.99
N LEU A 229 1.76 16.14 1.76
CA LEU A 229 1.05 17.25 1.12
C LEU A 229 -0.27 17.55 1.84
N ALA A 230 -1.00 16.55 2.29
CA ALA A 230 -2.24 16.74 3.03
C ALA A 230 -2.01 17.45 4.38
N ASP A 231 -0.96 17.07 5.11
CA ASP A 231 -0.56 17.72 6.36
C ASP A 231 -0.16 19.19 6.16
N ALA A 232 0.34 19.52 4.97
CA ALA A 232 0.62 20.90 4.54
C ALA A 232 -0.61 21.63 3.94
N ASP A 233 -1.81 21.06 3.99
CA ASP A 233 -3.06 21.55 3.36
C ASP A 233 -2.92 21.73 1.83
N GLN A 234 -2.30 20.74 1.18
CA GLN A 234 -1.99 20.74 -0.25
C GLN A 234 -2.46 19.44 -0.92
N ARG A 235 -2.78 19.53 -2.22
CA ARG A 235 -3.19 18.35 -3.02
C ARG A 235 -2.05 17.83 -3.89
N PHE A 236 -1.95 16.52 -4.10
CA PHE A 236 -1.00 15.99 -5.09
C PHE A 236 -1.54 16.12 -6.52
N THR A 237 -1.37 17.31 -7.12
CA THR A 237 -1.89 17.62 -8.46
C THR A 237 -1.12 16.89 -9.56
N ALA A 238 -1.68 16.81 -10.78
CA ALA A 238 -0.99 16.22 -11.94
C ALA A 238 0.38 16.88 -12.20
N GLN A 239 0.50 18.20 -12.00
CA GLN A 239 1.78 18.89 -12.19
C GLN A 239 2.80 18.57 -11.09
N ARG A 240 2.36 18.41 -9.83
CA ARG A 240 3.25 17.96 -8.73
C ARG A 240 3.74 16.54 -8.98
N ARG A 241 2.85 15.64 -9.41
CA ARG A 241 3.23 14.27 -9.82
C ARG A 241 4.29 14.29 -10.91
N ARG A 242 4.10 15.12 -11.94
CA ARG A 242 5.05 15.27 -13.05
C ARG A 242 6.43 15.74 -12.57
N ILE A 243 6.48 16.75 -11.70
CA ILE A 243 7.74 17.23 -11.10
C ILE A 243 8.40 16.14 -10.25
N VAL A 244 7.65 15.47 -9.37
CA VAL A 244 8.16 14.35 -8.57
C VAL A 244 8.73 13.23 -9.44
N SER A 245 8.04 12.86 -10.53
CA SER A 245 8.54 11.85 -11.47
C SER A 245 9.83 12.26 -12.18
N LEU A 246 9.99 13.55 -12.53
CA LEU A 246 11.24 14.07 -13.10
C LEU A 246 12.39 14.01 -12.11
N LEU A 247 12.15 14.38 -10.84
CA LEU A 247 13.15 14.30 -9.77
C LEU A 247 13.55 12.84 -9.49
N LEU A 248 12.57 11.94 -9.38
CA LEU A 248 12.80 10.51 -9.17
C LEU A 248 13.61 9.90 -10.31
N GLY A 249 13.25 10.21 -11.56
CA GLY A 249 13.95 9.70 -12.74
C GLY A 249 15.35 10.28 -12.92
N ALA A 250 15.63 11.46 -12.38
CA ALA A 250 16.96 12.06 -12.41
C ALA A 250 17.93 11.36 -11.44
N GLY A 251 17.43 10.93 -10.27
CA GLY A 251 18.23 10.24 -9.24
C GLY A 251 19.47 11.00 -8.80
N ARG A 252 19.38 12.34 -8.77
CA ARG A 252 20.40 13.29 -8.32
C ARG A 252 19.80 14.70 -8.15
N PRO A 253 20.49 15.63 -7.47
CA PRO A 253 20.10 17.03 -7.44
C PRO A 253 20.05 17.69 -8.83
N VAL A 254 18.88 18.18 -9.22
CA VAL A 254 18.64 18.87 -10.50
C VAL A 254 18.30 20.34 -10.33
N SER A 255 18.79 21.16 -11.26
CA SER A 255 18.49 22.57 -11.32
C SER A 255 17.18 22.86 -12.07
N MET A 256 16.65 24.07 -11.90
CA MET A 256 15.46 24.53 -12.63
C MET A 256 15.63 24.42 -14.17
N PRO A 257 16.75 24.87 -14.79
CA PRO A 257 16.97 24.68 -16.23
C PRO A 257 16.92 23.20 -16.65
N GLU A 258 17.52 22.30 -15.87
CA GLU A 258 17.49 20.85 -16.17
C GLU A 258 16.07 20.27 -16.12
N LEU A 259 15.24 20.71 -15.18
CA LEU A 259 13.83 20.28 -15.12
C LEU A 259 13.02 20.77 -16.34
N LEU A 260 13.28 21.98 -16.81
CA LEU A 260 12.60 22.56 -17.98
C LEU A 260 13.10 21.95 -19.30
N ASP A 261 14.37 21.59 -19.38
CA ASP A 261 14.94 20.88 -20.53
C ASP A 261 14.42 19.45 -20.61
N ALA A 262 14.28 18.77 -19.47
CA ALA A 262 13.69 17.43 -19.39
C ALA A 262 12.20 17.43 -19.75
N ASP A 263 11.51 18.55 -19.53
CA ASP A 263 10.09 18.69 -19.81
C ASP A 263 9.70 20.11 -20.24
N PRO A 264 9.79 20.40 -21.55
CA PRO A 264 9.54 21.74 -22.09
C PRO A 264 8.09 22.24 -21.95
N ASP A 265 7.13 21.36 -21.66
CA ASP A 265 5.73 21.74 -21.45
C ASP A 265 5.51 22.37 -20.06
N LEU A 266 6.47 22.23 -19.15
CA LEU A 266 6.37 22.82 -17.83
C LEU A 266 6.63 24.33 -17.88
N ALA A 267 5.59 25.11 -17.57
CA ALA A 267 5.76 26.55 -17.39
C ALA A 267 6.67 26.83 -16.18
N GLN A 268 7.78 27.55 -16.40
CA GLN A 268 8.77 27.90 -15.37
C GLN A 268 8.16 28.45 -14.08
N SER A 269 7.20 29.38 -14.19
CA SER A 269 6.54 29.97 -13.02
C SER A 269 5.76 28.93 -12.20
N SER A 270 5.24 27.89 -12.85
CA SER A 270 4.52 26.82 -12.18
C SER A 270 5.47 25.81 -11.53
N VAL A 271 6.61 25.51 -12.15
CA VAL A 271 7.64 24.67 -11.52
C VAL A 271 8.11 25.31 -10.22
N TYR A 272 8.45 26.61 -10.25
CA TYR A 272 8.83 27.35 -9.03
C TYR A 272 7.79 27.25 -7.91
N ARG A 273 6.51 27.55 -8.20
CA ARG A 273 5.44 27.47 -7.18
C ARG A 273 5.28 26.06 -6.62
N ASN A 274 5.39 25.04 -7.45
CA ASN A 274 5.26 23.66 -6.99
C ASN A 274 6.47 23.20 -6.19
N LEU A 275 7.70 23.57 -6.57
CA LEU A 275 8.90 23.23 -5.80
C LEU A 275 8.86 23.86 -4.42
N VAL A 276 8.41 25.11 -4.28
CA VAL A 276 8.24 25.74 -2.96
C VAL A 276 7.25 24.95 -2.09
N VAL A 277 6.12 24.52 -2.66
CA VAL A 277 5.13 23.73 -1.92
C VAL A 277 5.67 22.34 -1.56
N LEU A 278 6.36 21.67 -2.48
CA LEU A 278 6.95 20.36 -2.25
C LEU A 278 8.07 20.43 -1.20
N GLU A 279 8.88 21.50 -1.19
CA GLU A 279 9.89 21.78 -0.16
C GLU A 279 9.25 22.01 1.20
N GLN A 280 8.19 22.83 1.28
CA GLN A 280 7.46 23.08 2.51
C GLN A 280 6.78 21.83 3.09
N ALA A 281 6.33 20.92 2.22
CA ALA A 281 5.75 19.64 2.62
C ALA A 281 6.82 18.57 2.94
N GLY A 282 8.12 18.88 2.83
CA GLY A 282 9.19 17.90 3.07
C GLY A 282 9.25 16.78 2.03
N VAL A 283 8.69 16.99 0.84
CA VAL A 283 8.76 16.04 -0.29
C VAL A 283 10.03 16.24 -1.10
N VAL A 284 10.50 17.49 -1.18
CA VAL A 284 11.67 17.90 -1.95
C VAL A 284 12.68 18.56 -1.03
N LEU A 285 13.94 18.21 -1.16
CA LEU A 285 15.04 18.86 -0.48
C LEU A 285 15.74 19.85 -1.42
N ARG A 286 16.23 20.94 -0.83
CA ARG A 286 16.99 21.96 -1.53
C ARG A 286 18.48 21.76 -1.29
N VAL A 287 19.22 21.53 -2.36
CA VAL A 287 20.68 21.41 -2.34
C VAL A 287 21.28 22.77 -2.66
N VAL A 288 21.75 23.45 -1.61
CA VAL A 288 22.48 24.70 -1.75
C VAL A 288 23.86 24.39 -2.29
N THR A 289 24.09 24.81 -3.53
CA THR A 289 25.43 24.80 -4.14
C THR A 289 25.98 26.21 -4.15
N GLY A 290 27.29 26.38 -4.17
CA GLY A 290 27.92 27.69 -4.38
C GLY A 290 27.73 28.28 -5.80
N SER A 291 26.80 27.74 -6.58
CA SER A 291 26.53 28.13 -7.97
C SER A 291 25.32 29.04 -8.10
N GLU A 292 25.11 29.60 -9.30
CA GLU A 292 23.97 30.48 -9.59
C GLU A 292 22.61 29.77 -9.46
N PHE A 293 22.58 28.44 -9.65
CA PHE A 293 21.33 27.68 -9.66
C PHE A 293 21.15 26.86 -8.38
N THR A 294 20.00 27.07 -7.74
CA THR A 294 19.48 26.15 -6.71
C THR A 294 19.15 24.80 -7.34
N ARG A 295 19.52 23.72 -6.64
CA ARG A 295 19.20 22.35 -7.04
C ARG A 295 18.19 21.73 -6.07
N TYR A 296 17.42 20.78 -6.59
CA TYR A 296 16.34 20.10 -5.89
C TYR A 296 16.43 18.60 -6.11
N GLU A 297 16.03 17.84 -5.11
CA GLU A 297 15.94 16.38 -5.12
C GLU A 297 14.75 15.91 -4.28
N LEU A 298 14.37 14.64 -4.38
CA LEU A 298 13.37 14.07 -3.48
C LEU A 298 14.00 13.79 -2.12
N ALA A 299 13.21 13.92 -1.05
CA ALA A 299 13.66 13.54 0.28
C ALA A 299 14.14 12.08 0.31
N GLU A 300 15.25 11.83 1.00
CA GLU A 300 15.98 10.55 0.97
C GLU A 300 15.13 9.38 1.50
N ASP A 301 14.25 9.66 2.44
CA ASP A 301 13.29 8.70 3.00
C ASP A 301 12.17 8.30 2.02
N LEU A 302 11.88 9.13 1.01
CA LEU A 302 10.97 8.80 -0.08
C LEU A 302 11.63 7.94 -1.17
N THR A 303 12.94 8.07 -1.35
CA THR A 303 13.69 7.30 -2.35
C THR A 303 14.27 6.01 -1.77
N GLY A 304 14.35 5.89 -0.44
CA GLY A 304 14.94 4.73 0.24
C GLY A 304 16.47 4.66 0.09
N HIS A 305 17.10 5.77 -0.29
CA HIS A 305 18.52 5.84 -0.57
C HIS A 305 19.15 6.99 0.19
N HIS A 306 19.87 6.66 1.26
CA HIS A 306 20.75 7.62 1.95
C HIS A 306 21.97 7.91 1.07
N HIS A 307 22.17 9.16 0.68
CA HIS A 307 23.29 9.54 -0.18
C HIS A 307 23.94 10.85 0.26
N HIS A 308 25.23 10.96 -0.04
CA HIS A 308 26.02 12.16 0.24
C HIS A 308 26.39 12.85 -1.06
N HIS A 309 26.77 14.13 -0.99
CA HIS A 309 27.01 14.91 -2.20
C HIS A 309 28.49 15.20 -2.44
N LEU A 310 28.94 15.08 -3.71
CA LEU A 310 30.11 15.79 -4.20
C LEU A 310 29.66 17.05 -4.94
N VAL A 311 30.05 18.22 -4.44
CA VAL A 311 29.65 19.51 -5.03
C VAL A 311 30.84 20.17 -5.70
N CYS A 312 30.75 20.38 -7.01
CA CYS A 312 31.74 21.13 -7.77
C CYS A 312 31.61 22.63 -7.48
N VAL A 313 32.65 23.23 -6.90
CA VAL A 313 32.66 24.67 -6.56
C VAL A 313 32.84 25.59 -7.76
N VAL A 314 33.11 25.05 -8.95
CA VAL A 314 33.31 25.83 -10.19
C VAL A 314 32.03 25.90 -11.01
N CYS A 315 31.44 24.76 -11.34
CA CYS A 315 30.25 24.70 -12.19
C CYS A 315 28.95 24.36 -11.45
N GLY A 316 29.01 24.07 -10.14
CA GLY A 316 27.83 23.70 -9.36
C GLY A 316 27.28 22.31 -9.64
N LYS A 317 27.97 21.47 -10.41
CA LYS A 317 27.58 20.06 -10.60
C LYS A 317 27.54 19.35 -9.24
N VAL A 318 26.49 18.59 -9.00
CA VAL A 318 26.37 17.71 -7.84
C VAL A 318 26.28 16.27 -8.33
N ASP A 319 27.10 15.41 -7.73
CA ASP A 319 27.09 13.96 -7.95
C ASP A 319 26.78 13.27 -6.61
N ASP A 320 25.86 12.30 -6.64
CA ASP A 320 25.53 11.49 -5.48
C ASP A 320 26.61 10.45 -5.22
N VAL A 321 26.87 10.21 -3.94
CA VAL A 321 27.85 9.23 -3.47
C VAL A 321 27.25 8.40 -2.37
N THR A 322 27.15 7.11 -2.65
CA THR A 322 26.90 6.09 -1.63
C THR A 322 28.21 5.78 -0.92
N VAL A 323 28.22 5.91 0.40
CA VAL A 323 29.34 5.47 1.23
C VAL A 323 29.06 4.07 1.79
N PRO A 324 30.10 3.27 2.09
CA PRO A 324 29.89 1.96 2.70
C PRO A 324 29.19 2.06 4.06
N ASP A 325 28.28 1.13 4.38
CA ASP A 325 27.52 1.14 5.65
C ASP A 325 28.40 1.21 6.90
N ALA A 326 29.61 0.66 6.84
CA ALA A 326 30.56 0.72 7.94
C ALA A 326 31.00 2.16 8.24
N LEU A 327 31.16 2.99 7.21
CA LEU A 327 31.47 4.40 7.35
C LEU A 327 30.25 5.18 7.84
N GLU A 328 29.06 4.87 7.32
CA GLU A 328 27.81 5.52 7.76
C GLU A 328 27.58 5.32 9.26
N ARG A 329 27.67 4.06 9.73
CA ARG A 329 27.57 3.74 11.18
C ARG A 329 28.62 4.46 12.01
N GLN A 330 29.82 4.67 11.47
CA GLN A 330 30.87 5.39 12.18
C GLN A 330 30.56 6.89 12.28
N LEU A 331 30.03 7.49 11.21
CA LEU A 331 29.57 8.89 11.21
C LEU A 331 28.45 9.08 12.23
N GLU A 332 27.42 8.23 12.18
CA GLU A 332 26.26 8.30 13.07
C GLU A 332 26.65 8.13 14.55
N ALA A 333 27.52 7.17 14.86
CA ALA A 333 28.04 6.98 16.22
C ALA A 333 28.85 8.20 16.71
N THR A 334 29.63 8.82 15.83
CA THR A 334 30.42 10.01 16.15
C THR A 334 29.52 11.21 16.41
N LEU A 335 28.53 11.43 15.55
CA LEU A 335 27.56 12.52 15.68
C LEU A 335 26.70 12.36 16.94
N SER A 336 26.25 11.14 17.25
CA SER A 336 25.49 10.83 18.47
C SER A 336 26.29 11.13 19.73
N ALA A 337 27.56 10.70 19.78
CA ALA A 337 28.43 10.98 20.93
C ALA A 337 28.67 12.49 21.13
N LEU A 338 28.82 13.25 20.04
CA LEU A 338 28.92 14.71 20.09
C LEU A 338 27.60 15.35 20.58
N ALA A 339 26.47 14.88 20.06
CA ALA A 339 25.15 15.38 20.45
C ALA A 339 24.90 15.20 21.96
N GLU A 340 25.17 14.00 22.49
CA GLU A 340 25.06 13.71 23.92
C GLU A 340 25.99 14.59 24.77
N ALA A 341 27.26 14.71 24.37
CA ALA A 341 28.24 15.52 25.09
C ALA A 341 27.87 17.01 25.17
N HIS A 342 27.06 17.49 24.20
CA HIS A 342 26.63 18.87 24.10
C HIS A 342 25.15 19.10 24.44
N GLY A 343 24.40 18.06 24.84
CA GLY A 343 22.97 18.15 25.11
C GLY A 343 22.14 18.58 23.89
N PHE A 344 22.57 18.18 22.69
CA PHE A 344 21.92 18.48 21.42
C PHE A 344 21.12 17.25 20.93
N ALA A 345 20.02 17.48 20.21
CA ALA A 345 19.26 16.44 19.53
C ALA A 345 19.45 16.61 18.03
N ILE A 346 19.94 15.57 17.35
CA ILE A 346 20.13 15.56 15.89
C ILE A 346 18.87 14.95 15.29
N ASP A 347 18.18 15.71 14.45
CA ASP A 347 17.03 15.23 13.68
C ASP A 347 17.47 14.58 12.35
N ASP A 348 18.54 15.10 11.73
CA ASP A 348 19.11 14.62 10.47
C ASP A 348 20.57 15.10 10.30
N HIS A 349 21.36 14.46 9.45
CA HIS A 349 22.69 14.90 9.03
C HIS A 349 22.85 14.93 7.52
N ARG A 350 23.59 15.94 7.06
CA ARG A 350 23.97 16.08 5.65
C ARG A 350 25.47 16.19 5.50
N LEU A 351 26.03 15.42 4.56
CA LEU A 351 27.45 15.48 4.19
C LEU A 351 27.60 15.95 2.74
N ASP A 352 28.17 17.14 2.57
CA ASP A 352 28.59 17.65 1.27
C ASP A 352 30.12 17.76 1.22
N ALA A 353 30.76 17.05 0.31
CA ALA A 353 32.18 17.22 0.01
C ALA A 353 32.36 18.20 -1.16
N LEU A 354 33.02 19.31 -0.88
CA LEU A 354 33.25 20.39 -1.84
C LEU A 354 34.55 20.15 -2.62
N GLY A 355 34.50 20.22 -3.95
CA GLY A 355 35.65 19.93 -4.82
C GLY A 355 35.51 20.47 -6.23
N ARG A 356 36.22 19.84 -7.19
CA ARG A 356 36.10 20.14 -8.63
C ARG A 356 35.75 18.85 -9.37
N CYS A 357 34.75 18.90 -10.24
CA CYS A 357 34.41 17.75 -11.08
C CYS A 357 35.49 17.51 -12.16
N ALA A 358 35.52 16.32 -12.74
CA ALA A 358 36.51 15.92 -13.74
C ALA A 358 36.60 16.91 -14.93
N ALA A 359 35.45 17.43 -15.39
CA ALA A 359 35.43 18.44 -16.46
C ALA A 359 36.13 19.74 -16.05
N CYS A 360 35.84 20.26 -14.84
CA CYS A 360 36.47 21.49 -14.35
C CYS A 360 37.96 21.31 -13.99
N ILE A 361 38.39 20.10 -13.64
CA ILE A 361 39.81 19.78 -13.48
C ILE A 361 40.52 19.79 -14.84
N ALA A 362 39.90 19.22 -15.88
CA ALA A 362 40.49 19.16 -17.22
C ALA A 362 40.59 20.53 -17.92
N THR A 363 39.77 21.50 -17.51
CA THR A 363 39.79 22.88 -18.04
C THR A 363 40.65 23.86 -17.22
N ALA A 364 41.18 23.41 -16.07
CA ALA A 364 42.05 24.21 -15.19
C ALA A 364 43.52 24.00 -15.56
#